data_AF-A0A6S6XRM2-F1
#
_entry.id   AF-A0A6S6XRM2-F1
#
_cell.length_a   1.000
_cell.length_b   1.000
_cell.length_c   1.000
_cell.angle_alpha   90.00
_cell.angle_beta   90.00
_cell.angle_gamma   90.00
#
_symmetry.space_group_name_H-M   'P 1'
#
loop_
_entity.id
_entity.type
_entity.pdbx_description
1 polymer ?
#
loop_
_entity_poly.entity_id
_entity_poly.type
_entity_poly.pdbx_seq_one_letter_code
_entity_poly.pdbx_strand_id
1 'polypeptide(L)'
;MFSKKALYGFLLAAPLLPAGVAQGGDVAAEAAASAAPKTPAIKTVTNFSQALRCMDDLFMAFGKQGIVITSAGIPDETGKVRTGTKEMVITAIAKMTVKSNALEFIDFHAGGDDLANLFAAKGDAARKLPDYYIRGSITQMDDNSVRKNKGAGISLPFLDFGSSKDESYDLISMDMSVGDAATRKILPITSTSNTMVLVKGGSAKEGGGRLGKLGLSFNVDLSRSEGVGAATRTLIELGLIETVGKFTQVPYWKCLDTSITNPLIRDQAREWYDSAKDKDRVLFIQRKLAGMNRYRGPLDGSINDGLRNSVAEYQASAGLVADGAVNFDLYASLLDDTQNVLAALPAPAVVPYVPGVSAAVKAPPAVAAAAQSQMTGASMAPFRVSLESDRGVTPSYRVGDYLNMVLSLNSHGTAYCYYEDATRNTARIFPNQFHPDSSLKAGAITRLPSGGFKIRFDRAGRERVACIGADRELVVPSSLRGARDLTPLPVRSLDEVVSQFKQSNPAAVASFVDISVAP
;
A
#
# COMPACT_ATOMS: atom_id res chain seq x y z
N MET A 1 50.88 -11.63 -71.45
CA MET A 1 52.16 -10.90 -71.64
C MET A 1 52.00 -9.50 -71.02
N PHE A 2 53.06 -8.91 -70.45
CA PHE A 2 53.01 -7.66 -69.67
C PHE A 2 52.57 -6.43 -70.48
N SER A 3 51.95 -5.40 -69.85
CA SER A 3 52.70 -4.22 -69.30
C SER A 3 51.84 -2.95 -69.09
N LYS A 4 52.18 -2.19 -68.03
CA LYS A 4 52.08 -0.72 -67.77
C LYS A 4 50.86 0.07 -68.33
N LYS A 5 50.03 0.71 -67.49
CA LYS A 5 50.23 1.96 -66.68
C LYS A 5 50.33 3.27 -67.50
N ALA A 6 49.66 4.31 -66.98
CA ALA A 6 49.83 5.78 -67.16
C ALA A 6 48.70 6.50 -67.93
N LEU A 7 48.32 7.76 -67.65
CA LEU A 7 48.36 8.62 -66.43
C LEU A 7 47.65 9.98 -66.72
N TYR A 8 47.02 10.62 -65.71
CA TYR A 8 46.63 12.05 -65.61
C TYR A 8 45.77 12.76 -66.70
N GLY A 9 45.03 13.80 -66.28
CA GLY A 9 44.48 14.82 -67.20
C GLY A 9 43.22 15.55 -66.73
N PHE A 10 43.25 16.25 -65.59
CA PHE A 10 42.13 17.05 -65.06
C PHE A 10 42.13 18.46 -65.72
N LEU A 11 40.97 19.07 -66.04
CA LEU A 11 40.55 20.42 -65.59
C LEU A 11 39.43 21.13 -66.41
N LEU A 12 38.62 21.86 -65.62
CA LEU A 12 37.85 23.09 -65.90
C LEU A 12 36.43 23.03 -66.53
N ALA A 13 35.50 23.54 -65.72
CA ALA A 13 34.08 23.83 -65.98
C ALA A 13 33.91 25.19 -66.71
N ALA A 14 32.73 25.70 -67.10
CA ALA A 14 31.35 25.49 -66.63
C ALA A 14 30.32 25.88 -67.74
N PRO A 15 29.04 26.20 -67.46
CA PRO A 15 27.95 25.23 -67.29
C PRO A 15 26.75 25.49 -68.21
N LEU A 16 25.85 24.50 -68.38
CA LEU A 16 24.43 24.72 -68.73
C LEU A 16 23.58 23.47 -68.40
N LEU A 17 22.60 23.67 -67.52
CA LEU A 17 21.37 22.90 -67.20
C LEU A 17 21.27 21.40 -67.58
N PRO A 18 20.73 20.57 -66.67
CA PRO A 18 19.40 20.04 -66.95
C PRO A 18 18.43 20.05 -65.75
N ALA A 19 17.13 19.95 -66.06
CA ALA A 19 16.06 19.77 -65.08
C ALA A 19 15.81 18.29 -64.78
N GLY A 20 15.50 17.99 -63.51
CA GLY A 20 14.71 16.82 -63.06
C GLY A 20 15.26 15.41 -63.33
N VAL A 21 15.71 14.73 -62.29
CA VAL A 21 14.88 13.81 -61.48
C VAL A 21 15.51 13.71 -60.09
N ALA A 22 14.73 14.01 -59.04
CA ALA A 22 15.16 13.83 -57.66
C ALA A 22 14.83 12.40 -57.19
N GLN A 23 15.82 11.51 -57.22
CA GLN A 23 15.80 10.24 -56.50
C GLN A 23 17.12 10.06 -55.75
N GLY A 24 17.23 10.79 -54.64
CA GLY A 24 18.25 10.64 -53.61
C GLY A 24 17.58 10.36 -52.28
N GLY A 25 16.75 9.31 -52.21
CA GLY A 25 16.31 8.78 -50.93
C GLY A 25 17.51 8.14 -50.26
N ASP A 26 17.89 8.62 -49.07
CA ASP A 26 19.08 8.17 -48.36
C ASP A 26 18.96 6.69 -47.98
N VAL A 27 19.48 5.82 -48.84
CA VAL A 27 19.60 4.37 -48.58
C VAL A 27 20.39 4.12 -47.29
N ALA A 28 21.29 5.04 -46.92
CA ALA A 28 21.99 5.04 -45.64
C ALA A 28 21.09 5.41 -44.45
N ALA A 29 20.14 6.34 -44.59
CA ALA A 29 19.16 6.68 -43.56
C ALA A 29 18.11 5.56 -43.40
N GLU A 30 17.70 4.93 -44.50
CA GLU A 30 16.77 3.79 -44.47
C GLU A 30 17.45 2.52 -43.92
N ALA A 31 18.75 2.32 -44.20
CA ALA A 31 19.58 1.31 -43.53
C ALA A 31 19.76 1.62 -42.03
N ALA A 32 19.97 2.87 -41.64
CA ALA A 32 20.08 3.26 -40.23
C ALA A 32 18.75 3.12 -39.48
N ALA A 33 17.61 3.46 -40.11
CA ALA A 33 16.27 3.32 -39.54
C ALA A 33 15.81 1.85 -39.47
N SER A 34 16.31 0.98 -40.35
CA SER A 34 16.07 -0.47 -40.29
C SER A 34 17.04 -1.21 -39.36
N ALA A 35 18.23 -0.66 -39.10
CA ALA A 35 19.18 -1.12 -38.08
C ALA A 35 18.90 -0.56 -36.67
N ALA A 36 18.11 0.51 -36.56
CA ALA A 36 17.61 0.99 -35.28
C ALA A 36 16.78 -0.12 -34.59
N PRO A 37 16.95 -0.38 -33.28
CA PRO A 37 16.15 -1.36 -32.56
C PRO A 37 14.66 -1.00 -32.64
N LYS A 38 13.88 -1.79 -33.40
CA LYS A 38 12.42 -1.60 -33.56
C LYS A 38 11.61 -1.83 -32.28
N THR A 39 12.27 -2.30 -31.21
CA THR A 39 11.73 -2.38 -29.86
C THR A 39 12.37 -1.29 -28.99
N PRO A 40 11.60 -0.56 -28.15
CA PRO A 40 12.16 0.39 -27.20
C PRO A 40 13.20 -0.30 -26.29
N ALA A 41 14.12 0.47 -25.70
CA ALA A 41 15.23 -0.09 -24.91
C ALA A 41 14.72 -0.98 -23.75
N ILE A 42 14.80 -2.30 -23.93
CA ILE A 42 14.31 -3.27 -22.96
C ILE A 42 15.33 -3.39 -21.83
N LYS A 43 14.96 -2.89 -20.65
CA LYS A 43 15.82 -2.86 -19.46
C LYS A 43 16.18 -4.28 -19.01
N THR A 44 17.46 -4.50 -18.71
CA THR A 44 17.95 -5.77 -18.15
C THR A 44 17.95 -5.71 -16.62
N VAL A 45 17.31 -6.69 -15.97
CA VAL A 45 17.07 -6.74 -14.53
C VAL A 45 17.43 -8.12 -13.99
N THR A 46 18.34 -8.22 -13.01
CA THR A 46 18.72 -9.52 -12.41
C THR A 46 17.76 -9.99 -11.31
N ASN A 47 17.12 -9.05 -10.60
CA ASN A 47 16.05 -9.29 -9.63
C ASN A 47 15.30 -7.99 -9.32
N PHE A 48 14.13 -8.07 -8.69
CA PHE A 48 13.30 -6.90 -8.39
C PHE A 48 13.52 -6.32 -6.98
N SER A 49 14.62 -6.65 -6.28
CA SER A 49 14.85 -6.17 -4.90
C SER A 49 14.85 -4.65 -4.74
N GLN A 50 15.27 -3.90 -5.76
CA GLN A 50 15.20 -2.43 -5.74
C GLN A 50 13.76 -1.92 -5.93
N ALA A 51 12.98 -2.58 -6.79
CA ALA A 51 11.56 -2.29 -6.97
C ALA A 51 10.76 -2.58 -5.70
N LEU A 52 11.05 -3.69 -5.00
CA LEU A 52 10.46 -4.02 -3.70
C LEU A 52 10.75 -2.95 -2.63
N ARG A 53 11.99 -2.43 -2.57
CA ARG A 53 12.33 -1.32 -1.66
C ARG A 53 11.63 0.00 -2.04
N CYS A 54 11.51 0.28 -3.34
CA CYS A 54 10.74 1.44 -3.82
C CYS A 54 9.25 1.33 -3.41
N MET A 55 8.68 0.13 -3.36
CA MET A 55 7.31 -0.08 -2.90
C MET A 55 7.14 0.26 -1.41
N ASP A 56 8.14 0.00 -0.57
CA ASP A 56 8.16 0.41 0.85
C ASP A 56 8.12 1.94 0.99
N ASP A 57 8.92 2.65 0.18
CA ASP A 57 8.92 4.10 0.10
C ASP A 57 7.58 4.65 -0.45
N LEU A 58 6.95 3.99 -1.43
CA LEU A 58 5.59 4.32 -1.88
C LEU A 58 4.53 4.09 -0.81
N PHE A 59 4.61 3.01 -0.03
CA PHE A 59 3.64 2.76 1.03
C PHE A 59 3.73 3.80 2.15
N MET A 60 4.95 4.17 2.54
CA MET A 60 5.19 5.30 3.44
C MET A 60 4.61 6.59 2.85
N ALA A 61 4.87 6.87 1.57
CA ALA A 61 4.36 8.06 0.90
C ALA A 61 2.82 8.11 0.79
N PHE A 62 2.16 6.95 0.69
CA PHE A 62 0.69 6.84 0.62
C PHE A 62 0.04 6.51 1.98
N GLY A 63 0.79 6.60 3.09
CA GLY A 63 0.29 6.42 4.45
C GLY A 63 -0.28 5.02 4.74
N LYS A 64 0.21 3.99 4.05
CA LYS A 64 -0.24 2.60 4.22
C LYS A 64 0.53 1.98 5.38
N GLN A 65 -0.19 1.49 6.40
CA GLN A 65 0.37 0.88 7.62
C GLN A 65 -0.59 -0.17 8.21
N GLY A 66 -0.02 -1.20 8.84
CA GLY A 66 -0.75 -2.19 9.65
C GLY A 66 -1.64 -3.19 8.90
N ILE A 67 -1.52 -3.29 7.56
CA ILE A 67 -2.30 -4.22 6.75
C ILE A 67 -1.82 -5.65 7.03
N VAL A 68 -2.71 -6.47 7.56
CA VAL A 68 -2.43 -7.89 7.81
C VAL A 68 -2.60 -8.69 6.55
N ILE A 69 -1.60 -9.51 6.24
CA ILE A 69 -1.67 -10.46 5.14
C ILE A 69 -1.13 -11.81 5.56
N THR A 70 -1.61 -12.86 4.90
CA THR A 70 -1.05 -14.20 4.97
C THR A 70 -0.95 -14.80 3.58
N SER A 71 -0.25 -15.93 3.43
CA SER A 71 -0.26 -16.70 2.18
C SER A 71 0.04 -18.16 2.48
N ALA A 72 -0.68 -19.06 1.80
CA ALA A 72 -0.35 -20.48 1.75
C ALA A 72 0.90 -20.79 0.89
N GLY A 73 1.50 -19.77 0.28
CA GLY A 73 2.49 -19.90 -0.79
C GLY A 73 1.84 -19.89 -2.18
N ILE A 74 2.67 -20.11 -3.19
CA ILE A 74 2.25 -20.19 -4.60
C ILE A 74 2.46 -21.65 -5.02
N PRO A 75 1.43 -22.52 -4.95
CA PRO A 75 1.51 -23.89 -5.43
C PRO A 75 1.87 -23.95 -6.92
N ASP A 76 2.49 -25.06 -7.31
CA ASP A 76 2.75 -25.41 -8.69
C ASP A 76 1.71 -26.40 -9.19
N GLU A 77 0.79 -25.95 -10.04
CA GLU A 77 -0.25 -26.79 -10.64
C GLU A 77 0.27 -27.59 -11.85
N THR A 78 1.54 -27.37 -12.25
CA THR A 78 2.19 -28.03 -13.39
C THR A 78 2.95 -29.31 -12.99
N GLY A 79 3.30 -29.45 -11.71
CA GLY A 79 4.08 -30.54 -11.14
C GLY A 79 5.59 -30.52 -11.45
N LYS A 80 6.07 -29.51 -12.18
CA LYS A 80 7.45 -29.37 -12.69
C LYS A 80 8.34 -28.44 -11.85
N VAL A 81 7.74 -27.51 -11.11
CA VAL A 81 8.43 -26.48 -10.33
C VAL A 81 8.40 -26.82 -8.84
N ARG A 82 9.53 -27.30 -8.31
CA ARG A 82 9.68 -27.62 -6.89
C ARG A 82 10.51 -26.56 -6.18
N THR A 83 9.86 -25.53 -5.67
CA THR A 83 10.51 -24.41 -4.98
C THR A 83 9.75 -23.98 -3.73
N GLY A 84 10.47 -23.44 -2.74
CA GLY A 84 9.88 -22.86 -1.52
C GLY A 84 9.21 -21.51 -1.79
N THR A 85 8.13 -21.48 -2.57
CA THR A 85 7.47 -20.25 -3.02
C THR A 85 6.91 -19.42 -1.86
N LYS A 86 6.46 -20.06 -0.77
CA LYS A 86 6.03 -19.39 0.47
C LYS A 86 7.15 -18.53 1.06
N GLU A 87 8.37 -19.06 1.18
CA GLU A 87 9.54 -18.32 1.66
C GLU A 87 9.93 -17.17 0.73
N MET A 88 9.77 -17.36 -0.59
CA MET A 88 9.98 -16.28 -1.57
C MET A 88 8.96 -15.15 -1.39
N VAL A 89 7.69 -15.49 -1.14
CA VAL A 89 6.61 -14.53 -0.85
C VAL A 89 6.88 -13.77 0.45
N ILE A 90 7.22 -14.47 1.54
CA ILE A 90 7.59 -13.87 2.83
C ILE A 90 8.77 -12.90 2.67
N THR A 91 9.83 -13.34 1.98
CA THR A 91 11.03 -12.54 1.72
C THR A 91 10.72 -11.28 0.91
N ALA A 92 9.89 -11.40 -0.13
CA ALA A 92 9.52 -10.27 -0.98
C ALA A 92 8.65 -9.24 -0.22
N ILE A 93 7.65 -9.71 0.54
CA ILE A 93 6.81 -8.86 1.40
C ILE A 93 7.66 -8.14 2.45
N ALA A 94 8.57 -8.85 3.13
CA ALA A 94 9.46 -8.26 4.12
C ALA A 94 10.31 -7.12 3.53
N LYS A 95 10.84 -7.29 2.31
CA LYS A 95 11.56 -6.22 1.58
C LYS A 95 10.69 -5.01 1.23
N MET A 96 9.37 -5.17 1.12
CA MET A 96 8.42 -4.11 0.76
C MET A 96 7.86 -3.32 1.95
N THR A 97 8.27 -3.62 3.19
CA THR A 97 7.61 -3.05 4.38
C THR A 97 8.56 -2.71 5.54
N VAL A 98 9.87 -2.63 5.28
CA VAL A 98 10.91 -2.44 6.30
C VAL A 98 10.81 -1.08 7.01
N LYS A 99 10.50 -0.01 6.25
CA LYS A 99 10.40 1.36 6.77
C LYS A 99 8.96 1.76 7.07
N SER A 100 8.02 1.35 6.21
CA SER A 100 6.62 1.78 6.25
C SER A 100 5.78 1.05 7.30
N ASN A 101 6.14 -0.19 7.66
CA ASN A 101 5.25 -1.11 8.38
C ASN A 101 3.85 -1.23 7.70
N ALA A 102 3.83 -1.10 6.37
CA ALA A 102 2.65 -1.21 5.53
C ALA A 102 1.95 -2.55 5.62
N LEU A 103 2.74 -3.61 5.51
CA LEU A 103 2.29 -4.99 5.41
C LEU A 103 2.83 -5.78 6.59
N GLU A 104 2.02 -6.71 7.06
CA GLU A 104 2.37 -7.54 8.20
C GLU A 104 2.00 -8.98 7.91
N PHE A 105 3.03 -9.78 7.65
CA PHE A 105 2.86 -11.17 7.29
C PHE A 105 2.67 -12.03 8.55
N ILE A 106 1.46 -12.59 8.70
CA ILE A 106 1.22 -13.65 9.67
C ILE A 106 1.37 -14.98 8.94
N ASP A 107 2.34 -15.79 9.36
CA ASP A 107 2.39 -17.17 8.90
C ASP A 107 1.21 -17.97 9.49
N PHE A 108 0.35 -18.47 8.60
CA PHE A 108 -0.74 -19.36 8.95
C PHE A 108 -0.54 -20.69 8.22
N HIS A 109 0.00 -21.69 8.93
CA HIS A 109 0.08 -23.06 8.45
C HIS A 109 -1.17 -23.85 8.89
N ALA A 110 -1.77 -24.61 7.97
CA ALA A 110 -3.00 -25.37 8.22
C ALA A 110 -2.77 -26.84 8.60
N GLY A 111 -1.53 -27.35 8.48
CA GLY A 111 -1.12 -28.62 9.05
C GLY A 111 -0.80 -28.49 10.54
N GLY A 112 -1.04 -29.55 11.32
CA GLY A 112 -0.81 -29.57 12.77
C GLY A 112 0.66 -29.35 13.12
N ASP A 113 0.98 -28.12 13.52
CA ASP A 113 2.32 -27.62 13.79
C ASP A 113 2.48 -27.30 15.28
N ASP A 114 3.69 -27.44 15.82
CA ASP A 114 3.99 -27.10 17.22
C ASP A 114 3.71 -25.62 17.52
N LEU A 115 3.78 -24.76 16.51
CA LEU A 115 3.38 -23.36 16.63
C LEU A 115 1.88 -23.21 16.97
N ALA A 116 1.00 -24.06 16.42
CA ALA A 116 -0.42 -24.07 16.76
C ALA A 116 -0.65 -24.55 18.21
N ASN A 117 0.11 -25.55 18.66
CA ASN A 117 0.09 -26.03 20.05
C ASN A 117 0.60 -24.94 21.02
N LEU A 118 1.65 -24.20 20.65
CA LEU A 118 2.21 -23.09 21.41
C LEU A 118 1.22 -21.90 21.51
N PHE A 119 0.49 -21.59 20.43
CA PHE A 119 -0.60 -20.60 20.48
C PHE A 119 -1.75 -21.05 21.39
N ALA A 120 -2.19 -22.32 21.30
CA ALA A 120 -3.22 -22.86 22.19
C ALA A 120 -2.81 -22.79 23.67
N ALA A 121 -1.54 -23.06 23.99
CA ALA A 121 -0.99 -22.96 25.35
C ALA A 121 -0.92 -21.52 25.90
N LYS A 122 -0.94 -20.50 25.03
CA LYS A 122 -0.84 -19.08 25.42
C LYS A 122 -2.19 -18.35 25.49
N GLY A 123 -3.26 -19.00 25.05
CA GLY A 123 -4.63 -18.48 25.03
C GLY A 123 -4.95 -17.65 23.79
N ASP A 124 -6.06 -17.97 23.10
CA ASP A 124 -6.43 -17.39 21.80
C ASP A 124 -6.74 -15.88 21.83
N ALA A 125 -6.96 -15.28 23.01
CA ALA A 125 -7.41 -13.90 23.18
C ALA A 125 -6.42 -12.81 22.71
N ALA A 126 -5.19 -13.18 22.35
CA ALA A 126 -4.16 -12.28 21.82
C ALA A 126 -3.81 -12.54 20.34
N ARG A 127 -4.54 -13.44 19.65
CA ARG A 127 -4.24 -13.79 18.26
C ARG A 127 -4.81 -12.74 17.30
N LYS A 128 -3.93 -11.97 16.67
CA LYS A 128 -4.30 -11.22 15.47
C LYS A 128 -4.61 -12.20 14.32
N LEU A 129 -5.70 -11.93 13.61
CA LEU A 129 -6.10 -12.67 12.42
C LEU A 129 -5.69 -11.91 11.16
N PRO A 130 -5.30 -12.59 10.06
CA PRO A 130 -5.14 -11.94 8.77
C PRO A 130 -6.47 -11.38 8.26
N ASP A 131 -6.51 -10.12 7.85
CA ASP A 131 -7.68 -9.54 7.18
C ASP A 131 -7.74 -9.94 5.71
N TYR A 132 -6.57 -10.15 5.10
CA TYR A 132 -6.42 -10.53 3.70
C TYR A 132 -5.45 -11.69 3.53
N TYR A 133 -5.56 -12.40 2.41
CA TYR A 133 -4.60 -13.42 2.00
C TYR A 133 -4.18 -13.22 0.55
N ILE A 134 -2.90 -13.48 0.28
CA ILE A 134 -2.35 -13.51 -1.08
C ILE A 134 -2.41 -14.95 -1.58
N ARG A 135 -3.11 -15.16 -2.69
CA ARG A 135 -3.23 -16.44 -3.38
C ARG A 135 -2.66 -16.30 -4.78
N GLY A 136 -1.89 -17.29 -5.21
CA GLY A 136 -1.53 -17.45 -6.61
C GLY A 136 -1.24 -18.91 -6.92
N SER A 137 -0.79 -19.16 -8.14
CA SER A 137 -0.36 -20.47 -8.61
C SER A 137 0.59 -20.32 -9.80
N ILE A 138 1.54 -21.23 -9.95
CA ILE A 138 2.24 -21.42 -11.22
C ILE A 138 1.29 -22.22 -12.10
N THR A 139 0.75 -21.58 -13.14
CA THR A 139 -0.35 -22.10 -13.95
C THR A 139 0.13 -22.74 -15.25
N GLN A 140 1.32 -22.40 -15.73
CA GLN A 140 1.95 -23.03 -16.91
C GLN A 140 3.46 -23.17 -16.72
N MET A 141 4.01 -24.29 -17.20
CA MET A 141 5.45 -24.56 -17.25
C MET A 141 5.72 -25.46 -18.45
N ASP A 142 6.09 -24.86 -19.58
CA ASP A 142 6.40 -25.56 -20.82
C ASP A 142 7.91 -25.56 -21.07
N ASP A 143 8.56 -26.67 -20.75
CA ASP A 143 9.95 -26.92 -21.13
C ASP A 143 10.05 -27.01 -22.65
N ASN A 144 11.00 -26.30 -23.24
CA ASN A 144 11.34 -26.46 -24.66
C ASN A 144 10.12 -26.27 -25.61
N SER A 145 9.25 -25.31 -25.29
CA SER A 145 8.04 -24.93 -26.06
C SER A 145 8.31 -24.60 -27.54
N VAL A 146 9.49 -24.04 -27.84
CA VAL A 146 9.96 -23.76 -29.20
C VAL A 146 11.41 -24.21 -29.32
N ARG A 147 11.74 -24.91 -30.42
CA ARG A 147 13.13 -25.12 -30.87
C ARG A 147 13.38 -24.36 -32.16
N LYS A 148 14.42 -23.53 -32.17
CA LYS A 148 14.91 -22.87 -33.38
C LYS A 148 16.27 -23.43 -33.74
N ASN A 149 16.28 -24.35 -34.71
CA ASN A 149 17.50 -24.93 -35.24
C ASN A 149 17.94 -24.08 -36.43
N LYS A 150 19.00 -23.29 -36.26
CA LYS A 150 19.73 -22.70 -37.41
C LYS A 150 20.93 -23.59 -37.70
N GLY A 151 20.76 -24.52 -38.63
CA GLY A 151 21.80 -25.39 -39.13
C GLY A 151 22.25 -25.02 -40.54
N ALA A 152 23.55 -25.03 -40.78
CA ALA A 152 24.13 -25.24 -42.09
C ALA A 152 24.83 -26.60 -42.07
N GLY A 153 24.51 -27.47 -43.03
CA GLY A 153 25.04 -28.83 -43.09
C GLY A 153 25.30 -29.27 -44.52
N ILE A 154 26.37 -30.04 -44.71
CA ILE A 154 26.67 -30.76 -45.95
C ILE A 154 26.68 -32.24 -45.58
N SER A 155 25.78 -33.00 -46.22
CA SER A 155 25.63 -34.44 -46.02
C SER A 155 26.27 -35.18 -47.19
N LEU A 156 27.23 -36.05 -46.89
CA LEU A 156 27.84 -36.98 -47.85
C LEU A 156 27.61 -38.42 -47.36
N PRO A 157 27.56 -39.44 -48.24
CA PRO A 157 27.17 -40.81 -47.88
C PRO A 157 28.00 -41.51 -46.80
N PHE A 158 29.12 -40.93 -46.40
CA PHE A 158 30.04 -41.44 -45.38
C PHE A 158 30.47 -40.37 -44.35
N LEU A 159 29.95 -39.13 -44.43
CA LEU A 159 30.28 -38.06 -43.51
C LEU A 159 29.21 -36.95 -43.51
N ASP A 160 28.61 -36.69 -42.35
CA ASP A 160 27.79 -35.50 -42.10
C ASP A 160 28.64 -34.44 -41.38
N PHE A 161 28.68 -33.23 -41.92
CA PHE A 161 29.26 -32.07 -41.24
C PHE A 161 28.21 -30.97 -41.11
N GLY A 162 27.73 -30.74 -39.88
CA GLY A 162 26.70 -29.75 -39.57
C GLY A 162 27.08 -28.90 -38.38
N SER A 163 26.85 -27.59 -38.48
CA SER A 163 26.89 -26.67 -37.34
C SER A 163 25.48 -26.17 -37.07
N SER A 164 24.84 -26.72 -36.03
CA SER A 164 23.55 -26.22 -35.53
C SER A 164 23.78 -25.27 -34.35
N LYS A 165 23.14 -24.10 -34.40
CA LYS A 165 22.79 -23.35 -33.19
C LYS A 165 21.35 -23.70 -32.84
N ASP A 166 21.21 -24.45 -31.75
CA ASP A 166 19.91 -24.86 -31.22
C ASP A 166 19.53 -23.92 -30.06
N GLU A 167 18.51 -23.11 -30.29
CA GLU A 167 17.85 -22.31 -29.26
C GLU A 167 16.57 -23.03 -28.80
N SER A 168 16.46 -23.30 -27.50
CA SER A 168 15.23 -23.79 -26.86
C SER A 168 14.64 -22.73 -25.94
N TYR A 169 13.31 -22.66 -25.87
CA TYR A 169 12.59 -21.65 -25.09
C TYR A 169 11.70 -22.35 -24.05
N ASP A 170 11.86 -22.04 -22.76
CA ASP A 170 10.89 -22.45 -21.73
C ASP A 170 9.91 -21.31 -21.43
N LEU A 171 8.69 -21.65 -21.03
CA LEU A 171 7.68 -20.68 -20.63
C LEU A 171 7.14 -21.00 -19.23
N ILE A 172 7.16 -20.01 -18.33
CA ILE A 172 6.59 -20.09 -16.97
C ILE A 172 5.50 -19.02 -16.84
N SER A 173 4.26 -19.40 -16.54
CA SER A 173 3.18 -18.45 -16.22
C SER A 173 2.77 -18.56 -14.76
N MET A 174 2.53 -17.42 -14.12
CA MET A 174 2.08 -17.33 -12.74
C MET A 174 0.97 -16.29 -12.60
N ASP A 175 -0.11 -16.68 -11.94
CA ASP A 175 -1.25 -15.84 -11.63
C ASP A 175 -1.30 -15.55 -10.12
N MET A 176 -1.68 -14.33 -9.73
CA MET A 176 -1.74 -13.90 -8.33
C MET A 176 -2.89 -12.92 -8.07
N SER A 177 -3.47 -12.96 -6.86
CA SER A 177 -4.60 -12.13 -6.43
C SER A 177 -4.64 -11.98 -4.91
N VAL A 178 -5.39 -10.99 -4.41
CA VAL A 178 -5.68 -10.82 -2.97
C VAL A 178 -7.14 -11.24 -2.70
N GLY A 179 -7.37 -11.98 -1.62
CA GLY A 179 -8.70 -12.26 -1.10
C GLY A 179 -8.91 -11.68 0.30
N ASP A 180 -10.16 -11.34 0.61
CA ASP A 180 -10.65 -11.02 1.95
C ASP A 180 -10.76 -12.31 2.78
N ALA A 181 -10.11 -12.37 3.95
CA ALA A 181 -9.98 -13.60 4.71
C ALA A 181 -11.28 -14.03 5.41
N ALA A 182 -12.12 -13.07 5.81
CA ALA A 182 -13.37 -13.33 6.51
C ALA A 182 -14.46 -13.91 5.58
N THR A 183 -14.57 -13.35 4.38
CA THR A 183 -15.58 -13.74 3.36
C THR A 183 -15.06 -14.74 2.34
N ARG A 184 -13.73 -14.96 2.28
CA ARG A 184 -13.01 -15.72 1.23
C ARG A 184 -13.21 -15.17 -0.19
N LYS A 185 -13.73 -13.95 -0.33
CA LYS A 185 -13.96 -13.31 -1.63
C LYS A 185 -12.63 -12.82 -2.20
N ILE A 186 -12.29 -13.22 -3.42
CA ILE A 186 -11.20 -12.60 -4.18
C ILE A 186 -11.59 -11.15 -4.49
N LEU A 187 -10.70 -10.21 -4.13
CA LEU A 187 -10.88 -8.80 -4.41
C LEU A 187 -10.70 -8.56 -5.91
N PRO A 188 -11.70 -8.00 -6.62
CA PRO A 188 -11.54 -7.54 -8.00
C PRO A 188 -10.36 -6.57 -8.14
N ILE A 189 -9.93 -6.30 -9.37
CA ILE A 189 -8.80 -5.42 -9.74
C ILE A 189 -7.40 -5.82 -9.21
N THR A 190 -7.31 -6.65 -8.16
CA THR A 190 -6.04 -7.13 -7.58
C THR A 190 -5.34 -8.20 -8.42
N SER A 191 -6.08 -8.92 -9.26
CA SER A 191 -5.54 -10.03 -10.06
C SER A 191 -4.44 -9.58 -11.03
N THR A 192 -3.41 -10.41 -11.15
CA THR A 192 -2.27 -10.26 -12.07
C THR A 192 -1.94 -11.60 -12.71
N SER A 193 -1.42 -11.54 -13.93
CA SER A 193 -0.92 -12.68 -14.70
C SER A 193 0.39 -12.26 -15.34
N ASN A 194 1.45 -13.03 -15.10
CA ASN A 194 2.81 -12.71 -15.54
C ASN A 194 3.48 -13.95 -16.13
N THR A 195 4.10 -13.80 -17.29
CA THR A 195 4.73 -14.93 -18.01
C THR A 195 6.21 -14.64 -18.28
N MET A 196 7.09 -15.54 -17.88
CA MET A 196 8.51 -15.50 -18.23
C MET A 196 8.82 -16.50 -19.34
N VAL A 197 9.58 -16.05 -20.34
CA VAL A 197 10.18 -16.91 -21.38
C VAL A 197 11.68 -16.98 -21.15
N LEU A 198 12.22 -18.17 -20.85
CA LEU A 198 13.64 -18.40 -20.65
C LEU A 198 14.27 -18.89 -21.95
N VAL A 199 15.42 -18.35 -22.35
CA VAL A 199 16.15 -18.80 -23.55
C VAL A 199 17.32 -19.71 -23.14
N LYS A 200 17.20 -20.99 -23.48
CA LYS A 200 18.21 -22.04 -23.32
C LYS A 200 18.91 -22.32 -24.66
N GLY A 201 19.99 -21.62 -24.97
CA GLY A 201 20.85 -21.91 -26.12
C GLY A 201 21.77 -20.75 -26.48
N GLY A 202 23.01 -21.02 -26.90
CA GLY A 202 24.00 -20.00 -27.26
C GLY A 202 25.44 -20.31 -26.81
N SER A 203 26.41 -19.65 -27.43
CA SER A 203 27.85 -19.89 -27.20
C SER A 203 28.34 -19.26 -25.88
N ALA A 204 28.21 -19.99 -24.78
CA ALA A 204 28.92 -19.83 -23.48
C ALA A 204 28.85 -18.47 -22.72
N LYS A 205 28.30 -17.39 -23.30
CA LYS A 205 28.29 -16.04 -22.69
C LYS A 205 26.93 -15.32 -22.67
N GLU A 206 25.89 -15.89 -23.30
CA GLU A 206 24.63 -15.19 -23.58
C GLU A 206 23.41 -16.06 -23.22
N GLY A 207 23.31 -16.46 -21.95
CA GLY A 207 22.07 -17.03 -21.40
C GLY A 207 21.21 -15.94 -20.77
N GLY A 208 19.90 -15.94 -20.99
CA GLY A 208 19.02 -14.92 -20.42
C GLY A 208 17.53 -15.24 -20.57
N GLY A 209 16.72 -14.62 -19.72
CA GLY A 209 15.26 -14.66 -19.76
C GLY A 209 14.65 -13.37 -20.29
N ARG A 210 13.38 -13.44 -20.69
CA ARG A 210 12.55 -12.29 -21.07
C ARG A 210 11.22 -12.43 -20.34
N LEU A 211 10.91 -11.47 -19.48
CA LEU A 211 9.66 -11.42 -18.72
C LEU A 211 8.65 -10.60 -19.49
N GLY A 212 7.48 -11.18 -19.76
CA GLY A 212 6.45 -10.63 -20.63
C GLY A 212 5.09 -10.51 -19.96
N LYS A 213 4.49 -9.34 -20.16
CA LYS A 213 3.08 -9.03 -19.91
C LYS A 213 2.56 -8.26 -21.14
N LEU A 214 1.25 -8.19 -21.37
CA LEU A 214 0.63 -7.65 -22.59
C LEU A 214 0.97 -6.17 -22.88
N GLY A 215 2.16 -5.87 -23.42
CA GLY A 215 2.66 -4.52 -23.64
C GLY A 215 3.77 -4.06 -22.68
N LEU A 216 4.30 -4.96 -21.85
CA LEU A 216 5.50 -4.74 -21.03
C LEU A 216 6.45 -5.93 -21.17
N SER A 217 7.71 -5.66 -21.51
CA SER A 217 8.77 -6.65 -21.56
C SER A 217 9.98 -6.18 -20.75
N PHE A 218 10.50 -7.05 -19.89
CA PHE A 218 11.78 -6.86 -19.22
C PHE A 218 12.76 -7.93 -19.70
N ASN A 219 14.01 -7.56 -19.95
CA ASN A 219 15.08 -8.55 -20.09
C ASN A 219 15.48 -8.95 -18.68
N VAL A 220 15.65 -10.24 -18.42
CA VAL A 220 16.14 -10.76 -17.15
C VAL A 220 17.46 -11.45 -17.43
N ASP A 221 18.56 -10.88 -16.96
CA ASP A 221 19.84 -11.58 -17.00
C ASP A 221 19.77 -12.70 -15.96
N LEU A 222 19.73 -13.94 -16.47
CA LEU A 222 19.58 -15.14 -15.68
C LEU A 222 20.59 -16.14 -16.20
N SER A 223 21.60 -16.43 -15.38
CA SER A 223 22.64 -17.36 -15.73
C SER A 223 22.05 -18.75 -15.97
N ARG A 224 22.64 -19.50 -16.91
CA ARG A 224 22.26 -20.88 -17.23
C ARG A 224 22.23 -21.80 -16.00
N SER A 225 22.96 -21.44 -14.94
CA SER A 225 23.05 -22.15 -13.67
C SER A 225 22.02 -21.74 -12.61
N GLU A 226 21.30 -20.62 -12.77
CA GLU A 226 20.34 -20.11 -11.77
C GLU A 226 18.95 -20.76 -11.86
N GLY A 227 18.59 -21.25 -13.06
CA GLY A 227 17.51 -22.21 -13.27
C GLY A 227 16.09 -21.73 -12.98
N VAL A 228 15.14 -22.66 -13.06
CA VAL A 228 13.69 -22.43 -12.93
C VAL A 228 13.34 -21.73 -11.61
N GLY A 229 14.03 -22.05 -10.51
CA GLY A 229 13.72 -21.46 -9.21
C GLY A 229 14.09 -19.97 -9.05
N ALA A 230 15.08 -19.49 -9.79
CA ALA A 230 15.38 -18.06 -9.83
C ALA A 230 14.36 -17.31 -10.71
N ALA A 231 13.95 -17.89 -11.84
CA ALA A 231 12.85 -17.37 -12.65
C ALA A 231 11.52 -17.32 -11.87
N THR A 232 11.19 -18.38 -11.10
CA THR A 232 10.02 -18.39 -10.20
C THR A 232 10.11 -17.29 -9.14
N ARG A 233 11.27 -17.07 -8.53
CA ARG A 233 11.47 -15.96 -7.57
C ARG A 233 11.20 -14.60 -8.24
N THR A 234 11.75 -14.36 -9.42
CA THR A 234 11.56 -13.11 -10.17
C THR A 234 10.10 -12.88 -10.58
N LEU A 235 9.38 -13.94 -10.95
CA LEU A 235 7.92 -13.91 -11.16
C LEU A 235 7.16 -13.57 -9.88
N ILE A 236 7.51 -14.17 -8.73
CA ILE A 236 6.91 -13.87 -7.43
C ILE A 236 7.16 -12.42 -7.01
N GLU A 237 8.39 -11.91 -7.15
CA GLU A 237 8.71 -10.52 -6.81
C GLU A 237 7.92 -9.53 -7.68
N LEU A 238 7.84 -9.73 -9.02
CA LEU A 238 7.00 -8.90 -9.88
C LEU A 238 5.51 -9.02 -9.54
N GLY A 239 5.00 -10.25 -9.43
CA GLY A 239 3.59 -10.53 -9.14
C GLY A 239 3.13 -9.88 -7.84
N LEU A 240 3.97 -9.85 -6.81
CA LEU A 240 3.69 -9.15 -5.56
C LEU A 240 3.73 -7.63 -5.69
N ILE A 241 4.71 -7.05 -6.38
CA ILE A 241 4.76 -5.59 -6.66
C ILE A 241 3.47 -5.13 -7.31
N GLU A 242 3.01 -5.85 -8.33
CA GLU A 242 1.78 -5.53 -9.05
C GLU A 242 0.52 -5.80 -8.23
N THR A 243 0.39 -6.99 -7.64
CA THR A 243 -0.82 -7.43 -6.91
C THR A 243 -1.04 -6.58 -5.66
N VAL A 244 0.01 -6.35 -4.87
CA VAL A 244 -0.06 -5.50 -3.67
C VAL A 244 -0.17 -4.03 -4.06
N GLY A 245 0.50 -3.59 -5.13
CA GLY A 245 0.36 -2.24 -5.67
C GLY A 245 -1.06 -1.89 -6.10
N LYS A 246 -1.72 -2.80 -6.82
CA LYS A 246 -3.15 -2.74 -7.18
C LYS A 246 -4.05 -2.70 -5.94
N PHE A 247 -3.85 -3.65 -5.02
CA PHE A 247 -4.63 -3.77 -3.79
C PHE A 247 -4.53 -2.52 -2.88
N THR A 248 -3.33 -1.97 -2.73
CA THR A 248 -3.09 -0.76 -1.92
C THR A 248 -3.38 0.54 -2.68
N GLN A 249 -3.62 0.48 -3.99
CA GLN A 249 -3.80 1.63 -4.89
C GLN A 249 -2.63 2.63 -4.86
N VAL A 250 -1.39 2.12 -4.87
CA VAL A 250 -0.17 2.94 -5.01
C VAL A 250 0.42 2.77 -6.41
N PRO A 251 1.06 3.80 -7.01
CA PRO A 251 1.56 3.77 -8.38
C PRO A 251 2.82 2.90 -8.54
N TYR A 252 2.68 1.59 -8.34
CA TYR A 252 3.77 0.60 -8.29
C TYR A 252 4.62 0.53 -9.57
N TRP A 253 4.05 0.91 -10.71
CA TRP A 253 4.76 0.97 -11.99
C TRP A 253 5.97 1.91 -11.97
N LYS A 254 5.97 2.93 -11.09
CA LYS A 254 7.15 3.76 -10.84
C LYS A 254 8.34 2.94 -10.33
N CYS A 255 8.09 1.92 -9.52
CA CYS A 255 9.12 1.01 -9.03
C CYS A 255 9.57 -0.02 -10.06
N LEU A 256 8.82 -0.17 -11.15
CA LEU A 256 9.17 -0.98 -12.32
C LEU A 256 9.81 -0.12 -13.44
N ASP A 257 10.23 1.11 -13.13
CA ASP A 257 10.76 2.11 -14.09
C ASP A 257 9.89 2.28 -15.35
N THR A 258 8.57 2.11 -15.19
CA THR A 258 7.62 2.15 -16.31
C THR A 258 6.75 3.40 -16.22
N SER A 259 6.72 4.19 -17.29
CA SER A 259 5.99 5.46 -17.38
C SER A 259 4.48 5.28 -17.54
N ILE A 260 3.71 6.28 -17.07
CA ILE A 260 2.24 6.33 -17.28
C ILE A 260 1.82 6.43 -18.77
N THR A 261 2.77 6.66 -19.67
CA THR A 261 2.54 6.67 -21.12
C THR A 261 2.33 5.27 -21.71
N ASN A 262 2.62 4.19 -20.98
CA ASN A 262 2.26 2.85 -21.41
C ASN A 262 0.72 2.66 -21.39
N PRO A 263 0.09 2.15 -22.47
CA PRO A 263 -1.36 1.98 -22.55
C PRO A 263 -1.97 1.22 -21.35
N LEU A 264 -1.37 0.10 -20.92
CA LEU A 264 -1.89 -0.67 -19.78
C LEU A 264 -1.95 0.14 -18.48
N ILE A 265 -0.91 0.92 -18.22
CA ILE A 265 -0.82 1.74 -17.00
C ILE A 265 -1.79 2.91 -17.09
N ARG A 266 -1.95 3.49 -18.28
CA ARG A 266 -2.88 4.58 -18.54
C ARG A 266 -4.34 4.13 -18.39
N ASP A 267 -4.69 2.94 -18.86
CA ASP A 267 -6.01 2.33 -18.70
C ASP A 267 -6.30 2.01 -17.23
N GLN A 268 -5.33 1.45 -16.50
CA GLN A 268 -5.49 1.18 -15.07
C GLN A 268 -5.58 2.47 -14.23
N ALA A 269 -4.77 3.48 -14.54
CA ALA A 269 -4.88 4.81 -13.91
C ALA A 269 -6.24 5.46 -14.21
N ARG A 270 -6.81 5.22 -15.40
CA ARG A 270 -8.16 5.66 -15.77
C ARG A 270 -9.22 4.93 -14.95
N GLU A 271 -9.14 3.62 -14.79
CA GLU A 271 -10.06 2.87 -13.91
C GLU A 271 -10.02 3.39 -12.46
N TRP A 272 -8.83 3.73 -11.94
CA TRP A 272 -8.67 4.32 -10.60
C TRP A 272 -9.29 5.72 -10.51
N TYR A 273 -9.11 6.54 -11.55
CA TYR A 273 -9.76 7.84 -11.64
C TYR A 273 -11.29 7.70 -11.70
N ASP A 274 -11.79 6.85 -12.60
CA ASP A 274 -13.23 6.66 -12.87
C ASP A 274 -13.98 6.04 -11.67
N SER A 275 -13.31 5.21 -10.87
CA SER A 275 -13.87 4.61 -9.63
C SER A 275 -13.72 5.49 -8.37
N ALA A 276 -12.84 6.49 -8.36
CA ALA A 276 -12.71 7.42 -7.23
C ALA A 276 -13.90 8.40 -7.15
N LYS A 277 -14.29 8.78 -5.93
CA LYS A 277 -15.33 9.81 -5.70
C LYS A 277 -14.78 11.19 -6.08
N ASP A 278 -15.64 12.09 -6.53
CA ASP A 278 -15.22 13.45 -6.94
C ASP A 278 -14.45 14.20 -5.84
N LYS A 279 -14.92 14.10 -4.59
CA LYS A 279 -14.23 14.69 -3.44
C LYS A 279 -12.79 14.15 -3.29
N ASP A 280 -12.60 12.85 -3.50
CA ASP A 280 -11.30 12.20 -3.36
C ASP A 280 -10.37 12.55 -4.54
N ARG A 281 -10.91 12.68 -5.77
CA ARG A 281 -10.21 13.19 -6.95
C ARG A 281 -9.69 14.62 -6.71
N VAL A 282 -10.56 15.51 -6.25
CA VAL A 282 -10.22 16.91 -5.95
C VAL A 282 -9.20 16.99 -4.82
N LEU A 283 -9.37 16.22 -3.75
CA LEU A 283 -8.45 16.19 -2.60
C LEU A 283 -7.04 15.68 -2.97
N PHE A 284 -6.94 14.71 -3.89
CA PHE A 284 -5.65 14.28 -4.46
C PHE A 284 -4.94 15.42 -5.19
N ILE A 285 -5.66 16.16 -6.04
CA ILE A 285 -5.13 17.28 -6.83
C ILE A 285 -4.72 18.44 -5.91
N GLN A 286 -5.57 18.82 -4.96
CA GLN A 286 -5.27 19.84 -3.95
C GLN A 286 -3.96 19.52 -3.21
N ARG A 287 -3.78 18.28 -2.73
CA ARG A 287 -2.55 17.83 -2.04
C ARG A 287 -1.32 17.86 -2.94
N LYS A 288 -1.44 17.38 -4.18
CA LYS A 288 -0.35 17.36 -5.15
C LYS A 288 0.09 18.77 -5.57
N LEU A 289 -0.84 19.70 -5.78
CA LEU A 289 -0.52 21.10 -6.05
C LEU A 289 0.02 21.82 -4.79
N ALA A 290 -0.45 21.46 -3.59
CA ALA A 290 0.03 22.04 -2.33
C ALA A 290 1.48 21.67 -2.01
N GLY A 291 1.88 20.40 -2.16
CA GLY A 291 3.28 20.00 -1.94
C GLY A 291 4.26 20.62 -2.95
N MET A 292 3.78 20.93 -4.17
CA MET A 292 4.54 21.73 -5.16
C MET A 292 4.54 23.23 -4.84
N ASN A 293 3.97 23.68 -3.72
CA ASN A 293 3.75 25.08 -3.35
C ASN A 293 2.90 25.90 -4.35
N ARG A 294 2.22 25.22 -5.28
CA ARG A 294 1.36 25.83 -6.34
C ARG A 294 -0.07 26.10 -5.88
N TYR A 295 -0.55 25.40 -4.86
CA TYR A 295 -1.86 25.64 -4.23
C TYR A 295 -1.69 25.93 -2.74
N ARG A 296 -2.32 27.01 -2.25
CA ARG A 296 -2.25 27.44 -0.84
C ARG A 296 -3.61 27.48 -0.15
N GLY A 297 -4.66 27.01 -0.83
CA GLY A 297 -6.02 26.96 -0.30
C GLY A 297 -6.28 25.74 0.61
N PRO A 298 -7.52 25.59 1.13
CA PRO A 298 -7.89 24.48 1.98
C PRO A 298 -7.80 23.13 1.25
N LEU A 299 -7.42 22.08 1.99
CA LEU A 299 -7.40 20.68 1.54
C LEU A 299 -8.72 19.97 1.92
N ASP A 300 -9.83 20.52 1.43
CA ASP A 300 -11.20 20.14 1.81
C ASP A 300 -11.90 19.18 0.82
N GLY A 301 -11.30 18.96 -0.36
CA GLY A 301 -11.90 18.20 -1.47
C GLY A 301 -12.97 18.97 -2.26
N SER A 302 -13.02 20.30 -2.13
CA SER A 302 -13.95 21.18 -2.86
C SER A 302 -13.23 22.00 -3.94
N ILE A 303 -13.87 22.20 -5.09
CA ILE A 303 -13.34 23.07 -6.14
C ILE A 303 -13.65 24.53 -5.77
N ASN A 304 -12.60 25.34 -5.65
CA ASN A 304 -12.67 26.79 -5.46
C ASN A 304 -11.83 27.49 -6.54
N ASP A 305 -11.98 28.80 -6.69
CA ASP A 305 -11.29 29.55 -7.75
C ASP A 305 -9.77 29.56 -7.60
N GLY A 306 -9.27 29.51 -6.36
CA GLY A 306 -7.84 29.34 -6.08
C GLY A 306 -7.31 28.01 -6.64
N LEU A 307 -8.05 26.92 -6.46
CA LEU A 307 -7.71 25.62 -7.02
C LEU A 307 -7.78 25.62 -8.55
N ARG A 308 -8.84 26.22 -9.13
CA ARG A 308 -9.00 26.35 -10.59
C ARG A 308 -7.80 27.05 -11.23
N ASN A 309 -7.34 28.14 -10.62
CA ASN A 309 -6.17 28.90 -11.08
C ASN A 309 -4.88 28.06 -10.95
N SER A 310 -4.63 27.44 -9.78
CA SER A 310 -3.48 26.55 -9.58
C SER A 310 -3.46 25.35 -10.55
N VAL A 311 -4.63 24.83 -10.92
CA VAL A 311 -4.78 23.76 -11.93
C VAL A 311 -4.44 24.27 -13.32
N ALA A 312 -4.99 25.42 -13.75
CA ALA A 312 -4.70 25.99 -15.06
C ALA A 312 -3.22 26.34 -15.23
N GLU A 313 -2.58 26.91 -14.19
CA GLU A 313 -1.13 27.17 -14.15
C GLU A 313 -0.30 25.88 -14.25
N TYR A 314 -0.72 24.81 -13.56
CA TYR A 314 -0.04 23.52 -13.67
C TYR A 314 -0.19 22.94 -15.07
N GLN A 315 -1.42 22.88 -15.60
CA GLN A 315 -1.73 22.38 -16.94
C GLN A 315 -0.90 23.10 -18.01
N ALA A 316 -0.86 24.43 -17.99
CA ALA A 316 -0.03 25.23 -18.89
C ALA A 316 1.47 24.86 -18.79
N SER A 317 1.99 24.70 -17.57
CA SER A 317 3.39 24.31 -17.37
C SER A 317 3.71 22.84 -17.70
N ALA A 318 2.70 21.98 -17.73
CA ALA A 318 2.81 20.56 -18.05
C ALA A 318 2.50 20.23 -19.52
N GLY A 319 2.17 21.22 -20.35
CA GLY A 319 1.79 21.03 -21.76
C GLY A 319 0.39 20.45 -21.97
N LEU A 320 -0.48 20.56 -20.95
CA LEU A 320 -1.89 20.14 -21.02
C LEU A 320 -2.78 21.32 -21.46
N VAL A 321 -4.02 21.01 -21.85
CA VAL A 321 -5.06 22.03 -22.07
C VAL A 321 -5.33 22.76 -20.75
N ALA A 322 -5.04 24.06 -20.69
CA ALA A 322 -5.18 24.89 -19.49
C ALA A 322 -6.63 25.38 -19.31
N ASP A 323 -7.54 24.44 -19.01
CA ASP A 323 -8.97 24.69 -18.78
C ASP A 323 -9.33 24.91 -17.29
N GLY A 324 -8.39 24.68 -16.38
CA GLY A 324 -8.61 24.72 -14.93
C GLY A 324 -9.52 23.59 -14.41
N ALA A 325 -9.79 22.57 -15.23
CA ALA A 325 -10.71 21.50 -14.93
C ALA A 325 -10.00 20.29 -14.28
N VAL A 326 -10.72 19.65 -13.35
CA VAL A 326 -10.32 18.35 -12.79
C VAL A 326 -10.65 17.27 -13.82
N ASN A 327 -9.66 16.92 -14.64
CA ASN A 327 -9.76 15.92 -15.70
C ASN A 327 -8.71 14.80 -15.55
N PHE A 328 -8.85 13.74 -16.35
CA PHE A 328 -7.95 12.58 -16.29
C PHE A 328 -6.50 12.92 -16.66
N ASP A 329 -6.27 13.82 -17.63
CA ASP A 329 -4.91 14.13 -18.08
C ASP A 329 -4.11 14.90 -17.04
N LEU A 330 -4.77 15.82 -16.32
CA LEU A 330 -4.25 16.44 -15.09
C LEU A 330 -3.93 15.38 -14.03
N TYR A 331 -4.86 14.46 -13.75
CA TYR A 331 -4.67 13.40 -12.77
C TYR A 331 -3.46 12.51 -13.13
N ALA A 332 -3.36 12.07 -14.38
CA ALA A 332 -2.26 11.26 -14.88
C ALA A 332 -0.91 12.00 -14.77
N SER A 333 -0.86 13.27 -15.17
CA SER A 333 0.36 14.09 -15.06
C SER A 333 0.83 14.24 -13.61
N LEU A 334 -0.08 14.56 -12.67
CA LEU A 334 0.21 14.65 -11.22
C LEU A 334 0.54 13.30 -10.57
N LEU A 335 0.05 12.20 -11.15
CA LEU A 335 0.36 10.84 -10.73
C LEU A 335 1.78 10.43 -11.14
N ASP A 336 2.24 10.84 -12.32
CA ASP A 336 3.60 10.59 -12.83
C ASP A 336 4.65 11.48 -12.15
N ASP A 337 4.31 12.73 -11.82
CA ASP A 337 5.22 13.71 -11.22
C ASP A 337 5.92 13.20 -9.94
N THR A 338 7.26 13.28 -9.95
CA THR A 338 8.19 12.82 -8.90
C THR A 338 8.83 13.96 -8.11
N GLN A 339 8.66 15.23 -8.50
CA GLN A 339 9.23 16.39 -7.77
C GLN A 339 8.65 16.54 -6.36
N ASN A 340 7.56 15.84 -6.06
CA ASN A 340 6.74 16.06 -4.88
C ASN A 340 6.55 14.80 -4.01
N VAL A 341 7.64 14.12 -3.67
CA VAL A 341 7.67 13.02 -2.68
C VAL A 341 7.36 13.54 -1.26
N LEU A 342 7.56 14.84 -1.01
CA LEU A 342 7.27 15.52 0.26
C LEU A 342 5.77 15.89 0.46
N ALA A 343 4.89 15.62 -0.51
CA ALA A 343 3.43 15.67 -0.31
C ALA A 343 2.89 14.49 0.52
N ALA A 344 3.79 13.68 1.07
CA ALA A 344 3.50 12.69 2.07
C ALA A 344 4.11 13.08 3.41
N LEU A 345 3.28 12.82 4.43
CA LEU A 345 3.57 12.73 5.87
C LEU A 345 3.38 14.01 6.70
N PRO A 346 2.75 13.89 7.89
CA PRO A 346 3.46 14.02 9.15
C PRO A 346 4.24 12.72 9.41
N ALA A 347 5.54 12.84 9.68
CA ALA A 347 6.41 11.67 9.76
C ALA A 347 5.95 10.67 10.85
N PRO A 348 5.99 9.35 10.60
CA PRO A 348 5.92 8.40 11.70
C PRO A 348 7.12 8.66 12.62
N ALA A 349 6.87 8.75 13.93
CA ALA A 349 7.95 8.74 14.89
C ALA A 349 8.76 7.44 14.71
N VAL A 350 10.08 7.57 14.60
CA VAL A 350 10.97 6.41 14.43
C VAL A 350 10.89 5.55 15.69
N VAL A 351 10.07 4.50 15.64
CA VAL A 351 10.19 3.38 16.57
C VAL A 351 11.35 2.50 16.12
N PRO A 352 12.39 2.29 16.95
CA PRO A 352 13.28 1.16 16.75
C PRO A 352 12.44 -0.12 16.93
N TYR A 353 12.18 -0.81 15.83
CA TYR A 353 11.41 -2.05 15.79
C TYR A 353 12.08 -3.12 16.66
N VAL A 354 11.33 -3.62 17.64
CA VAL A 354 11.58 -4.90 18.31
C VAL A 354 10.43 -5.82 17.90
N PRO A 355 10.69 -7.07 17.43
CA PRO A 355 9.63 -7.89 16.84
C PRO A 355 8.52 -8.28 17.82
N GLY A 356 7.26 -8.10 17.42
CA GLY A 356 6.11 -8.74 18.09
C GLY A 356 4.77 -8.01 17.98
N VAL A 357 3.84 -8.59 17.22
CA VAL A 357 2.37 -8.49 17.37
C VAL A 357 1.66 -7.12 17.19
N SER A 358 1.73 -6.58 15.98
CA SER A 358 0.61 -6.65 15.02
C SER A 358 -0.82 -6.10 15.32
N ALA A 359 -1.37 -5.35 14.33
CA ALA A 359 -2.64 -4.56 14.30
C ALA A 359 -4.06 -5.21 14.00
N ALA A 360 -4.82 -4.68 13.00
CA ALA A 360 -6.27 -4.83 12.58
C ALA A 360 -6.82 -6.25 12.21
N VAL A 361 -8.10 -6.57 11.87
CA VAL A 361 -9.45 -5.94 11.65
C VAL A 361 -9.96 -5.71 10.18
N LYS A 362 -10.84 -6.61 9.62
CA LYS A 362 -12.17 -6.29 8.99
C LYS A 362 -13.07 -7.39 8.38
N ALA A 363 -14.34 -6.99 8.08
CA ALA A 363 -15.30 -7.55 7.08
C ALA A 363 -16.44 -6.53 6.73
N PRO A 364 -16.97 -6.46 5.49
CA PRO A 364 -18.43 -6.30 5.18
C PRO A 364 -18.79 -6.98 3.80
N PRO A 365 -19.61 -6.48 2.84
CA PRO A 365 -20.93 -5.77 2.78
C PRO A 365 -22.00 -6.56 1.93
N ALA A 366 -23.14 -6.04 1.45
CA ALA A 366 -24.31 -5.34 2.06
C ALA A 366 -25.44 -5.09 1.00
N VAL A 367 -26.73 -5.36 1.30
CA VAL A 367 -27.96 -4.95 0.52
C VAL A 367 -29.20 -4.90 1.45
N ALA A 368 -30.33 -4.23 1.18
CA ALA A 368 -30.67 -2.98 0.47
C ALA A 368 -32.18 -2.65 0.66
N ALA A 369 -32.55 -1.36 0.62
CA ALA A 369 -33.90 -0.79 0.34
C ALA A 369 -35.13 -1.11 1.22
N ALA A 370 -36.09 -0.16 1.22
CA ALA A 370 -37.20 0.01 2.16
C ALA A 370 -38.51 -0.75 1.82
N ALA A 371 -39.31 -1.09 2.86
CA ALA A 371 -40.79 -0.96 2.87
C ALA A 371 -41.43 -1.19 4.27
N GLN A 372 -42.28 -0.24 4.68
CA GLN A 372 -43.54 -0.34 5.46
C GLN A 372 -43.77 -1.35 6.63
N SER A 373 -44.23 -0.77 7.75
CA SER A 373 -45.34 -1.23 8.64
C SER A 373 -45.09 -2.13 9.87
N GLN A 374 -45.89 -1.82 10.91
CA GLN A 374 -46.16 -2.55 12.18
C GLN A 374 -45.00 -2.63 13.20
N MET A 375 -45.02 -1.76 14.21
CA MET A 375 -45.67 -1.95 15.54
C MET A 375 -44.97 -2.97 16.46
N THR A 376 -44.17 -2.47 17.40
CA THR A 376 -44.50 -2.44 18.84
C THR A 376 -43.44 -1.64 19.61
N GLY A 377 -43.82 -1.02 20.72
CA GLY A 377 -42.94 -0.10 21.44
C GLY A 377 -41.80 -0.81 22.18
N ALA A 378 -40.58 -0.69 21.69
CA ALA A 378 -39.39 -0.90 22.50
C ALA A 378 -39.11 0.37 23.31
N SER A 379 -39.11 0.26 24.63
CA SER A 379 -38.64 1.31 25.54
C SER A 379 -37.25 1.78 25.11
N MET A 380 -37.09 3.08 24.82
CA MET A 380 -35.76 3.68 24.71
C MET A 380 -35.10 3.60 26.09
N ALA A 381 -34.26 2.59 26.29
CA ALA A 381 -33.43 2.50 27.48
C ALA A 381 -32.64 3.81 27.63
N PRO A 382 -32.60 4.43 28.81
CA PRO A 382 -31.91 5.70 28.99
C PRO A 382 -30.42 5.52 28.67
N PHE A 383 -29.82 6.55 28.07
CA PHE A 383 -28.39 6.57 27.81
C PHE A 383 -27.59 6.33 29.10
N ARG A 384 -26.54 5.50 29.02
CA ARG A 384 -25.67 5.15 30.15
C ARG A 384 -24.22 5.09 29.70
N VAL A 385 -23.37 5.67 30.53
CA VAL A 385 -21.92 5.49 30.53
C VAL A 385 -21.60 4.46 31.61
N SER A 386 -20.89 3.39 31.28
CA SER A 386 -20.32 2.46 32.24
C SER A 386 -18.81 2.69 32.32
N LEU A 387 -18.30 2.86 33.54
CA LEU A 387 -16.87 2.92 33.84
C LEU A 387 -16.59 1.87 34.92
N GLU A 388 -15.76 0.88 34.58
CA GLU A 388 -15.54 -0.33 35.38
C GLU A 388 -14.04 -0.56 35.58
N SER A 389 -13.65 -1.19 36.69
CA SER A 389 -12.26 -1.60 36.97
C SER A 389 -12.15 -3.12 36.99
N ASP A 390 -10.99 -3.64 36.64
CA ASP A 390 -10.67 -5.07 36.80
C ASP A 390 -10.65 -5.52 38.27
N ARG A 391 -10.56 -4.57 39.22
CA ARG A 391 -10.66 -4.79 40.67
C ARG A 391 -12.03 -4.44 41.28
N GLY A 392 -13.08 -4.36 40.46
CA GLY A 392 -14.46 -4.13 40.91
C GLY A 392 -14.86 -2.66 41.12
N VAL A 393 -15.98 -2.41 41.80
CA VAL A 393 -16.63 -1.09 41.87
C VAL A 393 -15.83 -0.05 42.67
N THR A 394 -15.13 -0.49 43.72
CA THR A 394 -14.26 0.37 44.56
C THR A 394 -12.84 -0.20 44.56
N PRO A 395 -12.10 -0.06 43.45
CA PRO A 395 -10.85 -0.78 43.26
C PRO A 395 -9.74 -0.28 44.19
N SER A 396 -8.97 -1.23 44.73
CA SER A 396 -7.79 -0.94 45.56
C SER A 396 -6.49 -1.28 44.82
N TYR A 397 -5.54 -0.35 44.90
CA TYR A 397 -4.22 -0.45 44.27
C TYR A 397 -3.11 -0.19 45.28
N ARG A 398 -1.86 -0.49 44.92
CA ARG A 398 -0.67 -0.11 45.70
C ARG A 398 0.12 1.00 45.01
N VAL A 399 0.94 1.72 45.75
CA VAL A 399 1.94 2.61 45.14
C VAL A 399 2.83 1.80 44.19
N GLY A 400 2.97 2.27 42.95
CA GLY A 400 3.67 1.57 41.88
C GLY A 400 2.78 0.73 40.95
N ASP A 401 1.54 0.42 41.33
CA ASP A 401 0.55 -0.16 40.40
C ASP A 401 0.20 0.84 39.28
N TYR A 402 -0.47 0.35 38.23
CA TYR A 402 -0.99 1.16 37.13
C TYR A 402 -2.51 1.14 37.10
N LEU A 403 -3.12 2.29 36.78
CA LEU A 403 -4.55 2.41 36.56
C LEU A 403 -4.99 1.55 35.36
N ASN A 404 -6.02 0.73 35.56
CA ASN A 404 -6.66 -0.06 34.50
C ASN A 404 -8.19 0.04 34.64
N MET A 405 -8.84 0.68 33.66
CA MET A 405 -10.26 0.95 33.65
C MET A 405 -10.87 0.60 32.29
N VAL A 406 -12.16 0.32 32.26
CA VAL A 406 -12.95 0.02 31.05
C VAL A 406 -14.12 0.99 30.96
N LEU A 407 -14.14 1.79 29.90
CA LEU A 407 -15.25 2.64 29.51
C LEU A 407 -16.10 1.93 28.44
N SER A 408 -17.42 1.98 28.59
CA SER A 408 -18.36 1.61 27.53
C SER A 408 -19.63 2.46 27.56
N LEU A 409 -20.33 2.54 26.42
CA LEU A 409 -21.62 3.23 26.28
C LEU A 409 -22.70 2.23 25.87
N ASN A 410 -23.92 2.37 26.39
CA ASN A 410 -25.04 1.50 26.00
C ASN A 410 -25.66 1.83 24.63
N SER A 411 -25.42 3.04 24.10
CA SER A 411 -25.72 3.42 22.72
C SER A 411 -24.51 4.11 22.07
N HIS A 412 -24.60 4.42 20.78
CA HIS A 412 -23.65 5.33 20.14
C HIS A 412 -23.71 6.69 20.85
N GLY A 413 -22.56 7.35 21.00
CA GLY A 413 -22.45 8.63 21.71
C GLY A 413 -21.03 9.19 21.70
N THR A 414 -20.82 10.29 22.43
CA THR A 414 -19.47 10.81 22.73
C THR A 414 -19.16 10.70 24.21
N ALA A 415 -17.87 10.59 24.57
CA ALA A 415 -17.41 10.55 25.95
C ALA A 415 -16.13 11.35 26.19
N TYR A 416 -16.01 11.94 27.38
CA TYR A 416 -14.83 12.62 27.90
C TYR A 416 -14.54 12.08 29.30
N CYS A 417 -13.30 11.64 29.55
CA CYS A 417 -12.87 11.13 30.85
C CYS A 417 -11.70 11.88 31.43
N TYR A 418 -11.76 12.03 32.74
CA TYR A 418 -10.85 12.81 33.54
C TYR A 418 -10.41 11.98 34.75
N TYR A 419 -9.15 12.15 35.14
CA TYR A 419 -8.53 11.51 36.29
C TYR A 419 -8.09 12.58 37.28
N GLU A 420 -8.31 12.34 38.57
CA GLU A 420 -7.90 13.18 39.71
C GLU A 420 -6.97 12.38 40.63
N ASP A 421 -5.74 12.87 40.80
CA ASP A 421 -4.71 12.23 41.65
C ASP A 421 -4.91 12.49 43.15
N ALA A 422 -4.12 11.84 43.99
CA ALA A 422 -4.18 11.99 45.45
C ALA A 422 -3.89 13.41 45.98
N THR A 423 -3.37 14.31 45.14
CA THR A 423 -3.15 15.74 45.44
C THR A 423 -4.23 16.66 44.84
N ARG A 424 -5.25 16.08 44.20
CA ARG A 424 -6.35 16.72 43.46
C ARG A 424 -5.96 17.43 42.16
N ASN A 425 -4.83 17.09 41.53
CA ASN A 425 -4.61 17.52 40.15
C ASN A 425 -5.55 16.74 39.23
N THR A 426 -6.35 17.44 38.43
CA THR A 426 -7.25 16.82 37.45
C THR A 426 -6.67 16.92 36.05
N ALA A 427 -6.64 15.84 35.28
CA ALA A 427 -6.18 15.81 33.88
C ALA A 427 -7.17 15.08 32.96
N ARG A 428 -7.28 15.52 31.70
CA ARG A 428 -8.06 14.79 30.67
C ARG A 428 -7.30 13.56 30.21
N ILE A 429 -7.90 12.39 30.35
CA ILE A 429 -7.36 11.09 29.92
C ILE A 429 -8.06 10.52 28.68
N PHE A 430 -9.26 11.00 28.34
CA PHE A 430 -9.99 10.65 27.12
C PHE A 430 -10.91 11.79 26.68
N PRO A 431 -11.05 12.07 25.37
CA PRO A 431 -10.03 11.81 24.35
C PRO A 431 -8.70 12.45 24.75
N ASN A 432 -7.61 12.03 24.12
CA ASN A 432 -6.27 12.55 24.40
C ASN A 432 -5.40 12.62 23.12
N GLN A 433 -4.20 13.18 23.21
CA GLN A 433 -3.28 13.35 22.06
C GLN A 433 -2.94 12.05 21.31
N PHE A 434 -3.07 10.89 21.94
CA PHE A 434 -2.86 9.56 21.35
C PHE A 434 -4.16 8.90 20.88
N HIS A 435 -5.32 9.36 21.36
CA HIS A 435 -6.65 8.92 20.95
C HIS A 435 -7.62 10.13 20.89
N PRO A 436 -7.58 10.94 19.82
CA PRO A 436 -8.26 12.23 19.78
C PRO A 436 -9.77 12.15 19.54
N ASP A 437 -10.28 11.02 19.06
CA ASP A 437 -11.72 10.80 18.86
C ASP A 437 -12.43 10.55 20.19
N SER A 438 -13.43 11.37 20.50
CA SER A 438 -14.34 11.21 21.66
C SER A 438 -15.54 10.32 21.36
N SER A 439 -15.76 9.94 20.09
CA SER A 439 -16.90 9.16 19.63
C SER A 439 -16.75 7.68 20.00
N LEU A 440 -17.78 7.09 20.58
CA LEU A 440 -17.83 5.69 20.95
C LEU A 440 -19.12 5.04 20.42
N LYS A 441 -18.99 3.81 19.90
CA LYS A 441 -20.13 3.03 19.42
C LYS A 441 -20.84 2.34 20.60
N ALA A 442 -22.12 2.01 20.40
CA ALA A 442 -22.86 1.17 21.34
C ALA A 442 -22.10 -0.13 21.63
N GLY A 443 -21.89 -0.45 22.91
CA GLY A 443 -21.16 -1.64 23.35
C GLY A 443 -19.65 -1.64 23.06
N ALA A 444 -19.08 -0.54 22.56
CA ALA A 444 -17.63 -0.43 22.39
C ALA A 444 -16.94 -0.36 23.76
N ILE A 445 -15.85 -1.11 23.91
CA ILE A 445 -15.02 -1.17 25.12
C ILE A 445 -13.72 -0.40 24.86
N THR A 446 -13.55 0.72 25.58
CA THR A 446 -12.33 1.54 25.56
C THR A 446 -11.59 1.35 26.87
N ARG A 447 -10.37 0.80 26.83
CA ARG A 447 -9.51 0.75 28.02
C ARG A 447 -8.94 2.13 28.32
N LEU A 448 -9.02 2.53 29.58
CA LEU A 448 -8.50 3.79 30.08
C LEU A 448 -7.39 3.51 31.11
N PRO A 449 -6.24 4.21 31.06
CA PRO A 449 -5.91 5.25 30.08
C PRO A 449 -5.66 4.70 28.66
N SER A 450 -6.12 5.40 27.62
CA SER A 450 -6.07 4.93 26.23
C SER A 450 -4.91 5.55 25.44
N GLY A 451 -4.41 4.83 24.43
CA GLY A 451 -3.36 5.34 23.54
C GLY A 451 -1.93 5.18 24.06
N GLY A 452 -1.66 4.12 24.83
CA GLY A 452 -0.30 3.64 25.11
C GLY A 452 0.40 4.27 26.31
N PHE A 453 -0.09 5.39 26.85
CA PHE A 453 0.37 5.87 28.14
C PHE A 453 -0.27 5.08 29.30
N LYS A 454 0.39 5.06 30.46
CA LYS A 454 -0.13 4.48 31.69
C LYS A 454 -0.02 5.50 32.81
N ILE A 455 -1.02 5.54 33.68
CA ILE A 455 -0.96 6.30 34.94
C ILE A 455 -0.44 5.32 35.99
N ARG A 456 0.70 5.66 36.61
CA ARG A 456 1.26 4.90 37.74
C ARG A 456 0.92 5.63 39.02
N PHE A 457 0.37 4.93 40.00
CA PHE A 457 0.10 5.48 41.32
C PHE A 457 1.44 5.82 42.02
N ASP A 458 1.67 7.09 42.37
CA ASP A 458 2.92 7.55 43.00
C ASP A 458 2.81 7.73 44.52
N ARG A 459 1.59 7.85 45.06
CA ARG A 459 1.31 8.10 46.48
C ARG A 459 0.12 7.28 46.98
N ALA A 460 0.15 6.92 48.26
CA ALA A 460 -1.02 6.38 48.93
C ALA A 460 -2.06 7.49 49.14
N GLY A 461 -3.34 7.19 48.94
CA GLY A 461 -4.40 8.18 48.97
C GLY A 461 -5.72 7.73 48.34
N ARG A 462 -6.61 8.70 48.12
CA ARG A 462 -7.84 8.54 47.34
C ARG A 462 -7.66 9.23 46.00
N GLU A 463 -8.00 8.52 44.94
CA GLU A 463 -7.93 9.01 43.57
C GLU A 463 -9.21 8.67 42.84
N ARG A 464 -9.53 9.38 41.75
CA ARG A 464 -10.85 9.26 41.11
C ARG A 464 -10.76 9.33 39.61
N VAL A 465 -11.62 8.57 38.93
CA VAL A 465 -11.85 8.69 37.49
C VAL A 465 -13.32 8.95 37.24
N ALA A 466 -13.64 9.93 36.39
CA ALA A 466 -15.00 10.19 35.94
C ALA A 466 -15.05 10.26 34.42
N CYS A 467 -16.05 9.61 33.84
CA CYS A 467 -16.37 9.66 32.42
C CYS A 467 -17.75 10.27 32.22
N ILE A 468 -17.81 11.36 31.47
CA ILE A 468 -19.03 12.04 31.04
C ILE A 468 -19.34 11.61 29.61
N GLY A 469 -20.59 11.29 29.30
CA GLY A 469 -21.02 10.92 27.95
C GLY A 469 -22.45 11.33 27.64
N ALA A 470 -22.80 11.37 26.35
CA ALA A 470 -24.16 11.55 25.86
C ALA A 470 -24.38 10.78 24.54
N ASP A 471 -25.64 10.57 24.17
CA ASP A 471 -26.09 9.98 22.89
C ASP A 471 -25.77 10.84 21.65
N ARG A 472 -25.13 11.99 21.86
CA ARG A 472 -24.80 13.04 20.90
C ARG A 472 -23.43 13.63 21.20
N GLU A 473 -22.99 14.58 20.38
CA GLU A 473 -21.74 15.32 20.60
C GLU A 473 -21.84 16.22 21.85
N LEU A 474 -20.85 16.09 22.75
CA LEU A 474 -20.73 16.90 23.96
C LEU A 474 -20.02 18.23 23.68
N VAL A 475 -20.67 19.34 24.00
CA VAL A 475 -20.05 20.68 23.98
C VAL A 475 -19.06 20.80 25.14
N VAL A 476 -17.76 20.92 24.82
CA VAL A 476 -16.71 21.09 25.83
C VAL A 476 -16.82 22.48 26.49
N PRO A 477 -16.86 22.57 27.84
CA PRO A 477 -16.88 23.83 28.58
C PRO A 477 -15.74 24.77 28.17
N SER A 478 -15.99 26.08 28.16
CA SER A 478 -15.01 27.10 27.71
C SER A 478 -13.71 27.09 28.51
N SER A 479 -13.80 26.82 29.82
CA SER A 479 -12.69 26.58 30.76
C SER A 479 -11.76 25.43 30.37
N LEU A 480 -12.25 24.46 29.59
CA LEU A 480 -11.55 23.23 29.21
C LEU A 480 -11.20 23.16 27.71
N ARG A 481 -11.67 24.13 26.91
CA ARG A 481 -11.32 24.25 25.49
C ARG A 481 -9.88 24.71 25.33
N GLY A 482 -9.13 24.04 24.45
CA GLY A 482 -7.71 24.32 24.21
C GLY A 482 -6.74 23.83 25.30
N ALA A 483 -7.25 23.23 26.39
CA ALA A 483 -6.39 22.59 27.39
C ALA A 483 -5.63 21.40 26.79
N ARG A 484 -4.32 21.32 27.07
CA ARG A 484 -3.45 20.23 26.63
C ARG A 484 -3.79 18.93 27.37
N ASP A 485 -3.85 17.83 26.65
CA ASP A 485 -4.08 16.51 27.23
C ASP A 485 -2.98 16.14 28.23
N LEU A 486 -3.34 15.35 29.24
CA LEU A 486 -2.40 14.84 30.26
C LEU A 486 -1.67 15.93 31.06
N THR A 487 -2.13 17.18 31.00
CA THR A 487 -1.65 18.28 31.85
C THR A 487 -2.68 18.65 32.92
N PRO A 488 -2.26 19.18 34.09
CA PRO A 488 -3.17 19.67 35.11
C PRO A 488 -4.10 20.76 34.56
N LEU A 489 -5.40 20.54 34.72
CA LEU A 489 -6.46 21.45 34.29
C LEU A 489 -6.69 22.54 35.34
N PRO A 490 -7.13 23.75 34.95
CA PRO A 490 -7.42 24.85 35.87
C PRO A 490 -8.79 24.67 36.56
N VAL A 491 -8.96 23.57 37.29
CA VAL A 491 -10.19 23.18 38.01
C VAL A 491 -9.84 22.72 39.42
N ARG A 492 -10.78 22.82 40.36
CA ARG A 492 -10.56 22.48 41.78
C ARG A 492 -10.79 21.00 42.08
N SER A 493 -11.60 20.32 41.26
CA SER A 493 -11.91 18.90 41.39
C SER A 493 -12.55 18.32 40.13
N LEU A 494 -12.60 16.99 40.09
CA LEU A 494 -13.32 16.18 39.13
C LEU A 494 -14.84 16.49 39.11
N ASP A 495 -15.43 16.78 40.28
CA ASP A 495 -16.84 17.16 40.42
C ASP A 495 -17.14 18.49 39.73
N GLU A 496 -16.19 19.43 39.75
CA GLU A 496 -16.31 20.71 39.04
C GLU A 496 -16.36 20.48 37.53
N VAL A 497 -15.50 19.61 36.98
CA VAL A 497 -15.51 19.23 35.56
C VAL A 497 -16.87 18.66 35.16
N VAL A 498 -17.36 17.67 35.92
CA VAL A 498 -18.67 17.03 35.65
C VAL A 498 -19.82 18.03 35.74
N SER A 499 -19.77 18.96 36.69
CA SER A 499 -20.76 20.05 36.81
C SER A 499 -20.75 20.98 35.60
N GLN A 500 -19.57 21.45 35.16
CA GLN A 500 -19.42 22.31 33.98
C GLN A 500 -19.92 21.61 32.69
N PHE A 501 -19.66 20.32 32.53
CA PHE A 501 -20.20 19.54 31.41
C PHE A 501 -21.73 19.42 31.47
N LYS A 502 -22.32 19.14 32.63
CA LYS A 502 -23.79 19.05 32.78
C LYS A 502 -24.50 20.37 32.56
N GLN A 503 -23.90 21.50 32.96
CA GLN A 503 -24.42 22.84 32.67
C GLN A 503 -24.44 23.12 31.16
N SER A 504 -23.38 22.72 30.44
CA SER A 504 -23.28 22.90 28.97
C SER A 504 -24.09 21.85 28.19
N ASN A 505 -24.35 20.69 28.79
CA ASN A 505 -24.98 19.52 28.17
C ASN A 505 -25.98 18.88 29.16
N PRO A 506 -27.23 19.36 29.26
CA PRO A 506 -28.20 18.86 30.25
C PRO A 506 -28.54 17.36 30.13
N ALA A 507 -28.33 16.77 28.95
CA ALA A 507 -28.52 15.33 28.69
C ALA A 507 -27.29 14.46 29.03
N ALA A 508 -26.20 15.04 29.52
CA ALA A 508 -24.96 14.31 29.80
C ALA A 508 -25.06 13.46 31.08
N VAL A 509 -24.73 12.18 30.94
CA VAL A 509 -24.63 11.21 32.03
C VAL A 509 -23.16 11.07 32.42
N ALA A 510 -22.89 10.88 33.71
CA ALA A 510 -21.52 10.70 34.21
C ALA A 510 -21.44 9.41 35.05
N SER A 511 -20.33 8.69 34.89
CA SER A 511 -19.96 7.52 35.68
C SER A 511 -18.66 7.81 36.42
N PHE A 512 -18.58 7.44 37.70
CA PHE A 512 -17.46 7.67 38.59
C PHE A 512 -16.92 6.35 39.13
N VAL A 513 -15.61 6.27 39.35
CA VAL A 513 -14.97 5.21 40.13
C VAL A 513 -13.99 5.84 41.12
N ASP A 514 -14.23 5.56 42.40
CA ASP A 514 -13.38 5.98 43.51
C ASP A 514 -12.33 4.90 43.81
N ILE A 515 -11.07 5.30 43.80
CA ILE A 515 -9.90 4.44 43.88
C ILE A 515 -9.23 4.62 45.24
N SER A 516 -8.78 3.51 45.83
CA SER A 516 -8.01 3.53 47.09
C SER A 516 -6.59 3.03 46.83
N VAL A 517 -5.59 3.91 46.96
CA VAL A 517 -4.18 3.54 46.84
C VAL A 517 -3.60 3.32 48.24
N ALA A 518 -3.23 2.07 48.52
CA ALA A 518 -2.47 1.67 49.70
C ALA A 518 -0.95 1.88 49.47
N PRO A 519 -0.15 2.05 50.55
CA PRO A 519 1.30 2.06 50.44
C PRO A 519 1.89 0.73 49.90
#